data_AF-A0A4Y1Q7Q4-F1
#
_entry.id   AF-A0A4Y1Q7Q4-F1
#
_cell.length_a   1.000
_cell.length_b   1.000
_cell.length_c   1.000
_cell.angle_alpha   90.00
_cell.angle_beta   90.00
_cell.angle_gamma   90.00
#
_symmetry.space_group_name_H-M   'P 1'
#
loop_
_entity.id
_entity.type
_entity.pdbx_description
1 polymer ?
#
loop_
_entity_poly.entity_id
_entity_poly.type
_entity_poly.pdbx_seq_one_letter_code
_entity_poly.pdbx_strand_id
1 'polypeptide(L)'
;GNDEIKVYGVDRGTQDKLILLLSDDSPEVRAGAMYALGTFMGASGSADLAKQGGGGTGTQYQLEERIHFRMEVAVVTGATVAAKDDASPMVRKELLVLISCLVKEWRGYFVV
;
A
#
# COMPACT_ATOMS: atom_id res chain seq x y z
N GLY A 1 -5.23 -11.86 -3.07
CA GLY A 1 -5.69 -10.85 -2.09
C GLY A 1 -7.02 -11.31 -1.53
N ASN A 2 -7.39 -10.79 -0.36
CA ASN A 2 -8.75 -10.91 0.13
C ASN A 2 -9.48 -9.58 -0.17
N ASP A 3 -10.14 -9.53 -1.32
CA ASP A 3 -10.75 -8.31 -1.84
C ASP A 3 -11.91 -7.85 -0.94
N GLU A 4 -12.68 -8.78 -0.36
CA GLU A 4 -13.77 -8.46 0.57
C GLU A 4 -13.28 -7.69 1.80
N ILE A 5 -12.17 -8.14 2.41
CA ILE A 5 -11.56 -7.46 3.55
C ILE A 5 -10.98 -6.10 3.13
N LYS A 6 -10.41 -5.98 1.93
CA LYS A 6 -9.92 -4.70 1.43
C LYS A 6 -11.05 -3.69 1.29
N VAL A 7 -12.17 -4.09 0.65
CA VAL A 7 -13.36 -3.25 0.51
C VAL A 7 -13.84 -2.73 1.86
N TYR A 8 -14.02 -3.64 2.81
CA TYR A 8 -14.40 -3.29 4.17
C TYR A 8 -13.41 -2.35 4.86
N GLY A 9 -12.11 -2.57 4.63
CA GLY A 9 -11.04 -1.74 5.17
C GLY A 9 -11.07 -0.32 4.63
N VAL A 10 -11.30 -0.17 3.32
CA VAL A 10 -11.43 1.14 2.66
C VAL A 10 -12.62 1.92 3.20
N ASP A 11 -13.78 1.27 3.32
CA ASP A 11 -15.01 1.88 3.84
C ASP A 11 -14.86 2.37 5.29
N ARG A 12 -13.89 1.83 6.03
CA ARG A 12 -13.56 2.21 7.42
C ARG A 12 -12.37 3.14 7.56
N GLY A 13 -11.80 3.63 6.46
CA GLY A 13 -10.64 4.51 6.47
C GLY A 13 -9.40 3.84 7.07
N THR A 14 -9.22 2.54 6.83
CA THR A 14 -8.06 1.80 7.37
C THR A 14 -6.75 2.38 6.87
N GLN A 15 -6.70 2.78 5.59
CA GLN A 15 -5.56 3.44 4.99
C GLN A 15 -5.17 4.73 5.75
N ASP A 16 -6.13 5.54 6.16
CA ASP A 16 -5.86 6.81 6.85
C ASP A 16 -5.31 6.53 8.26
N LYS A 17 -5.86 5.53 8.95
CA LYS A 17 -5.38 5.08 10.26
C LYS A 17 -3.95 4.54 10.19
N LEU A 18 -3.60 3.81 9.15
CA LEU A 18 -2.24 3.32 8.93
C LEU A 18 -1.26 4.46 8.62
N ILE A 19 -1.68 5.45 7.82
CA ILE A 19 -0.86 6.63 7.53
C ILE A 19 -0.55 7.43 8.81
N LEU A 20 -1.51 7.55 9.73
CA LEU A 20 -1.29 8.23 11.02
C LEU A 20 -0.17 7.57 11.85
N LEU A 21 -0.01 6.24 11.77
CA LEU A 21 1.04 5.51 12.48
C LEU A 21 2.44 5.73 11.90
N LEU A 22 2.55 6.35 10.71
CA LEU A 22 3.84 6.69 10.11
C LEU A 22 4.54 7.86 10.81
N SER A 23 3.90 8.51 11.78
CA SER A 23 4.51 9.55 12.62
C SER A 23 4.88 9.05 14.02
N ASP A 24 4.82 7.74 14.27
CA ASP A 24 5.21 7.16 15.56
C ASP A 24 6.71 7.32 15.82
N ASP A 25 7.11 7.49 17.08
CA ASP A 25 8.51 7.65 17.48
C ASP A 25 9.33 6.38 17.19
N SER A 26 8.71 5.20 17.34
CA SER A 26 9.37 3.90 17.10
C SER A 26 9.47 3.60 15.60
N PRO A 27 10.68 3.37 15.07
CA PRO A 27 10.85 2.97 13.67
C PRO A 27 10.22 1.60 13.37
N GLU A 28 10.07 0.73 14.36
CA GLU A 28 9.39 -0.56 14.24
C GLU A 28 7.89 -0.39 14.00
N VAL A 29 7.24 0.55 14.70
CA VAL A 29 5.82 0.87 14.49
C VAL A 29 5.61 1.45 13.10
N ARG A 30 6.45 2.41 12.68
CA ARG A 30 6.39 3.00 11.34
C ARG A 30 6.59 1.96 10.25
N ALA A 31 7.58 1.08 10.40
CA ALA A 31 7.84 0.00 9.43
C ALA A 31 6.68 -1.01 9.40
N GLY A 32 6.12 -1.38 10.56
CA GLY A 32 4.96 -2.26 10.64
C GLY A 32 3.72 -1.67 9.98
N ALA A 33 3.46 -0.38 10.19
CA ALA A 33 2.40 0.35 9.52
C ALA A 33 2.61 0.41 8.00
N MET A 34 3.83 0.68 7.55
CA MET A 34 4.19 0.68 6.12
C MET A 34 4.01 -0.71 5.48
N TYR A 35 4.44 -1.76 6.16
CA TYR A 35 4.26 -3.15 5.72
C TYR A 35 2.78 -3.53 5.62
N ALA A 36 1.97 -3.16 6.62
CA ALA A 36 0.53 -3.38 6.62
C ALA A 36 -0.13 -2.63 5.45
N LEU A 37 0.28 -1.38 5.20
CA LEU A 37 -0.19 -0.60 4.07
C LEU A 37 0.23 -1.21 2.73
N GLY A 38 1.46 -1.68 2.61
CA GLY A 38 1.94 -2.42 1.43
C GLY A 38 1.10 -3.67 1.18
N THR A 39 0.83 -4.48 2.20
CA THR A 39 -0.01 -5.68 2.10
C THR A 39 -1.44 -5.32 1.69
N PHE A 40 -2.00 -4.24 2.25
CA PHE A 40 -3.30 -3.70 1.88
C PHE A 40 -3.36 -3.24 0.41
N MET A 41 -2.24 -2.73 -0.09
CA MET A 41 -2.02 -2.33 -1.48
C MET A 41 -1.52 -3.47 -2.38
N GLY A 42 -1.57 -4.72 -1.92
CA GLY A 42 -1.25 -5.87 -2.77
C GLY A 42 0.22 -6.29 -2.82
N ALA A 43 1.08 -5.81 -1.91
CA ALA A 43 2.46 -6.28 -1.73
C ALA A 43 2.56 -7.69 -1.11
N SER A 44 1.43 -8.36 -0.89
CA SER A 44 1.38 -9.64 -0.17
C SER A 44 2.13 -10.75 -0.90
N GLY A 45 2.89 -11.55 -0.16
CA GLY A 45 3.42 -12.83 -0.64
C GLY A 45 2.32 -13.84 -0.99
N SER A 46 2.70 -14.95 -1.62
CA SER A 46 1.84 -16.12 -1.79
C SER A 46 2.17 -17.16 -0.73
N ALA A 47 1.15 -17.79 -0.13
CA ALA A 47 1.34 -18.96 0.72
C ALA A 47 1.73 -20.22 -0.09
N ASP A 48 1.37 -20.24 -1.37
CA ASP A 48 1.76 -21.27 -2.32
C ASP A 48 3.12 -20.91 -2.92
N LEU A 49 4.12 -21.76 -2.65
CA LEU A 49 5.50 -21.59 -3.13
C LEU A 49 5.62 -21.60 -4.65
N ALA A 50 4.66 -22.18 -5.37
CA ALA A 50 4.64 -22.21 -6.83
C ALA A 50 4.09 -20.90 -7.44
N LYS A 51 3.53 -19.99 -6.63
CA LYS A 51 2.95 -18.73 -7.10
C LYS A 51 3.78 -17.56 -6.62
N GLN A 52 4.09 -16.64 -7.54
CA GLN A 52 4.66 -15.35 -7.15
C GLN A 52 3.60 -14.54 -6.40
N GLY A 53 4.01 -13.92 -5.29
CA GLY A 53 3.21 -12.91 -4.61
C GLY A 53 3.03 -11.65 -5.44
N GLY A 54 2.33 -10.67 -4.87
CA GLY A 54 2.13 -9.37 -5.51
C GLY A 54 1.10 -9.41 -6.63
N GLY A 55 -0.05 -10.06 -6.43
CA GLY A 55 -1.09 -10.25 -7.45
C GLY A 55 -1.80 -8.97 -7.93
N GLY A 56 -1.36 -7.79 -7.48
CA GLY A 56 -2.05 -6.52 -7.70
C GLY A 56 -2.80 -6.07 -6.45
N THR A 57 -3.37 -4.87 -6.51
CA THR A 57 -4.03 -4.25 -5.38
C THR A 57 -5.40 -4.89 -5.07
N GLY A 58 -5.92 -5.73 -5.98
CA GLY A 58 -7.21 -6.42 -5.83
C GLY A 58 -8.39 -5.56 -6.28
N THR A 59 -9.54 -6.19 -6.45
CA THR A 59 -10.74 -5.52 -7.00
C THR A 59 -11.45 -4.69 -5.93
N GLN A 60 -11.77 -3.43 -6.23
CA GLN A 60 -12.65 -2.60 -5.42
C GLN A 60 -13.97 -2.35 -6.15
N TYR A 61 -14.88 -3.32 -6.06
CA TYR A 61 -16.17 -3.28 -6.76
C TYR A 61 -17.09 -2.13 -6.30
N GLN A 62 -16.83 -1.56 -5.12
CA GLN A 62 -17.58 -0.43 -4.59
C GLN A 62 -17.16 0.92 -5.18
N LEU A 63 -16.05 0.99 -5.92
CA LEU A 63 -15.52 2.21 -6.50
C LEU A 63 -15.49 2.12 -8.03
N GLU A 64 -15.75 3.24 -8.70
CA GLU A 64 -15.39 3.40 -10.11
C GLU A 64 -13.86 3.37 -10.27
N GLU A 65 -13.34 2.80 -11.35
CA GLU A 65 -11.91 2.65 -11.63
C GLU A 65 -11.12 3.96 -11.40
N ARG A 66 -11.66 5.09 -11.86
CA ARG A 66 -11.02 6.41 -11.68
C ARG A 66 -10.95 6.84 -10.23
N ILE A 67 -11.95 6.51 -9.42
CA ILE A 67 -11.98 6.81 -7.98
C ILE A 67 -11.03 5.88 -7.24
N HIS A 68 -11.02 4.59 -7.61
CA HIS A 68 -10.09 3.59 -7.10
C HIS A 68 -8.64 4.02 -7.35
N PHE A 69 -8.28 4.35 -8.60
CA PHE A 69 -6.95 4.84 -8.96
C PHE A 69 -6.54 6.07 -8.14
N ARG A 70 -7.42 7.09 -8.07
CA ARG A 70 -7.12 8.33 -7.33
C ARG A 70 -6.90 8.07 -5.84
N MET A 71 -7.70 7.18 -5.25
CA MET A 71 -7.54 6.79 -3.84
C MET A 71 -6.18 6.12 -3.62
N GLU A 72 -5.80 5.17 -4.46
CA GLU A 72 -4.52 4.46 -4.35
C GLU A 72 -3.30 5.38 -4.52
N VAL A 73 -3.36 6.29 -5.50
CA VAL A 73 -2.35 7.33 -5.67
C VAL A 73 -2.27 8.24 -4.45
N ALA A 74 -3.41 8.65 -3.88
CA ALA A 74 -3.43 9.50 -2.70
C ALA A 74 -2.81 8.80 -1.47
N VAL A 75 -3.13 7.52 -1.25
CA VAL A 75 -2.56 6.73 -0.16
C VAL A 75 -1.04 6.62 -0.28
N VAL A 76 -0.54 6.23 -1.46
CA VAL A 76 0.90 6.04 -1.67
C VAL A 76 1.64 7.38 -1.63
N THR A 77 1.04 8.46 -2.14
CA THR A 77 1.61 9.82 -2.04
C THR A 77 1.69 10.26 -0.58
N GLY A 78 0.63 10.03 0.21
CA GLY A 78 0.62 10.37 1.64
C GLY A 78 1.72 9.62 2.41
N ALA A 79 1.86 8.32 2.18
CA ALA A 79 2.93 7.52 2.77
C ALA A 79 4.33 7.97 2.32
N THR A 80 4.48 8.34 1.04
CA THR A 80 5.74 8.86 0.50
C THR A 80 6.14 10.18 1.15
N VAL A 81 5.21 11.11 1.30
CA VAL A 81 5.47 12.40 1.95
C VAL A 81 5.87 12.18 3.42
N ALA A 82 5.22 11.24 4.11
CA ALA A 82 5.52 10.94 5.52
C ALA A 82 6.89 10.26 5.72
N ALA A 83 7.33 9.41 4.80
CA ALA A 83 8.46 8.49 5.03
C ALA A 83 9.67 8.65 4.09
N LYS A 84 9.62 9.52 3.06
CA LYS A 84 10.74 9.69 2.12
C LYS A 84 12.06 10.07 2.80
N ASP A 85 11.98 10.87 3.85
CA ASP A 85 13.13 11.40 4.61
C ASP A 85 13.31 10.64 5.94
N ASP A 86 12.64 9.49 6.13
CA ASP A 86 12.77 8.71 7.37
C ASP A 86 14.22 8.28 7.58
N ALA A 87 14.76 8.49 8.77
CA ALA A 87 16.13 8.13 9.11
C ALA A 87 16.37 6.61 9.03
N SER A 88 15.34 5.80 9.32
CA SER A 88 15.44 4.35 9.35
C SER A 88 15.43 3.76 7.94
N PRO A 89 16.48 3.02 7.54
CA PRO A 89 16.49 2.31 6.26
C PRO A 89 15.40 1.23 6.18
N MET A 90 14.95 0.72 7.33
CA MET A 90 13.86 -0.27 7.41
C MET A 90 12.54 0.31 6.90
N VAL A 91 12.19 1.52 7.34
CA VAL A 91 10.96 2.20 6.89
C VAL A 91 11.06 2.58 5.42
N ARG A 92 12.20 3.13 4.98
CA ARG A 92 12.42 3.50 3.57
C ARG A 92 12.35 2.31 2.61
N LYS A 93 12.84 1.14 3.04
CA LYS A 93 12.71 -0.11 2.27
C LYS A 93 11.24 -0.48 2.07
N GLU A 94 10.43 -0.44 3.14
CA GLU A 94 9.00 -0.75 3.03
C GLU A 94 8.24 0.28 2.18
N LEU A 95 8.63 1.55 2.21
CA LEU A 95 8.09 2.56 1.29
C LEU A 95 8.34 2.21 -0.19
N LEU A 96 9.54 1.71 -0.53
CA LEU A 96 9.83 1.26 -1.90
C LEU A 96 8.94 0.07 -2.31
N VAL A 97 8.71 -0.87 -1.39
CA VAL A 97 7.80 -2.00 -1.64
C VAL A 97 6.38 -1.48 -1.92
N LEU A 98 5.88 -0.55 -1.11
CA LEU A 98 4.57 0.08 -1.32
C LEU A 98 4.47 0.78 -2.70
N ILE A 99 5.47 1.58 -3.08
CA ILE A 99 5.49 2.27 -4.38
C ILE A 99 5.50 1.24 -5.53
N SER A 100 6.24 0.14 -5.39
CA SER A 100 6.30 -0.91 -6.42
C SER A 100 4.94 -1.51 -6.73
N CYS A 101 4.05 -1.61 -5.74
CA CYS A 101 2.69 -2.12 -5.93
C CYS A 101 1.84 -1.18 -6.79
N LEU A 102 1.90 0.13 -6.51
CA LEU A 102 1.19 1.13 -7.31
C LEU A 102 1.66 1.12 -8.77
N VAL A 103 2.98 1.05 -8.98
CA VAL A 103 3.57 1.00 -10.33
C VAL A 103 3.17 -0.29 -11.05
N LYS A 104 3.12 -1.43 -10.34
CA LYS A 104 2.72 -2.71 -10.93
C LYS A 104 1.26 -2.69 -11.37
N GLU A 105 0.36 -2.19 -10.52
CA GLU A 105 -1.07 -2.13 -10.80
C GLU A 105 -1.36 -1.16 -11.95
N TRP A 106 -0.89 0.08 -11.82
CA TRP A 106 -1.22 1.18 -12.73
C TRP A 106 -0.13 1.43 -13.78
N ARG A 107 0.59 0.38 -14.17
CA ARG A 107 1.75 0.46 -15.10
C ARG A 107 1.48 1.26 -16.37
N GLY A 108 0.24 1.25 -16.88
CA GLY A 108 -0.15 2.01 -18.07
C GLY A 108 0.03 3.53 -17.92
N TYR A 109 0.03 4.06 -16.70
CA TYR A 109 0.29 5.47 -16.41
C TYR A 109 1.77 5.79 -16.21
N PHE A 110 2.63 4.78 -16.04
CA PHE A 110 4.07 4.95 -15.80
C PHE A 110 4.94 4.66 -17.03
N VAL A 111 4.37 4.07 -18.07
CA VAL A 111 5.04 3.88 -19.37
C VAL A 111 4.68 5.07 -20.26
N VAL A 112 5.69 5.88 -20.60
CA VAL A 112 5.60 7.05 -21.49
C VAL A 112 6.17 6.70 -22.87
#